data_AF-A0A538EQY5-F1
#
_entry.id   AF-A0A538EQY5-F1
#
_cell.length_a   1.000
_cell.length_b   1.000
_cell.length_c   1.000
_cell.angle_alpha   90.00
_cell.angle_beta   90.00
_cell.angle_gamma   90.00
#
_symmetry.space_group_name_H-M   'P 1'
#
loop_
_entity.id
_entity.type
_entity.pdbx_description
1 polymer ?
#
loop_
_entity_poly.entity_id
_entity_poly.type
_entity_poly.pdbx_seq_one_letter_code
_entity_poly.pdbx_strand_id
1 'polypeptide(L)'
;MSAPAPQAPREAIAPVRISAPTRGNRRLERLLAAVNADDQVKAWWHAQAVNAARLHMSDHSWVHIQVVVNIGLRLARLLFRRGVTPSVVADHGMSERDAEVVIAAAALFHCVGMQVHRTDHEAYSLFLTADKLGSLLEGCYGEPERSVVVAEALHAIIGHRRAGDPFTVEAGIVRVADALDMARGRSRVPFEAGH
;
A
#
# COMPACT_ATOMS: atom_id res chain seq x y z
N MET A 1 30.42 3.94 8.71
CA MET A 1 30.30 4.55 7.36
C MET A 1 29.47 5.82 7.49
N SER A 2 29.87 6.94 6.89
CA SER A 2 29.07 8.18 6.93
C SER A 2 27.72 7.96 6.25
N ALA A 3 26.64 8.49 6.85
CA ALA A 3 25.31 8.46 6.23
C ALA A 3 25.37 9.11 4.83
N PRO A 4 24.63 8.58 3.84
CA PRO A 4 24.59 9.20 2.51
C PRO A 4 24.12 10.66 2.65
N ALA A 5 24.72 11.54 1.85
CA ALA A 5 24.37 12.95 1.84
C ALA A 5 22.87 13.13 1.49
N PRO A 6 22.19 14.13 2.09
CA PRO A 6 20.80 14.41 1.77
C PRO A 6 20.64 14.71 0.28
N GLN A 7 19.73 14.00 -0.37
CA GLN A 7 19.39 14.17 -1.79
C GLN A 7 18.29 15.22 -1.95
N ALA A 8 18.29 15.94 -3.07
CA ALA A 8 17.17 16.82 -3.39
C ALA A 8 15.90 15.98 -3.63
N PRO A 9 14.69 16.49 -3.31
CA PRO A 9 13.45 15.71 -3.44
C PRO A 9 13.25 15.07 -4.82
N ARG A 10 13.62 15.77 -5.91
CA ARG A 10 13.54 15.25 -7.28
C ARG A 10 14.44 14.03 -7.51
N GLU A 11 15.66 14.06 -7.00
CA GLU A 11 16.62 12.96 -7.11
C GLU A 11 16.18 11.77 -6.27
N ALA A 12 15.67 12.03 -5.07
CA ALA A 12 15.22 11.01 -4.13
C ALA A 12 14.04 10.17 -4.65
N ILE A 13 13.15 10.78 -5.47
CA ILE A 13 11.99 10.08 -6.04
C ILE A 13 12.25 9.46 -7.42
N ALA A 14 13.35 9.85 -8.10
CA ALA A 14 13.68 9.37 -9.44
C ALA A 14 13.76 7.83 -9.57
N PRO A 15 14.32 7.06 -8.61
CA PRO A 15 14.37 5.60 -8.72
C PRO A 15 13.05 4.91 -8.33
N VAL A 16 12.07 5.64 -7.81
CA VAL A 16 10.84 5.06 -7.24
C VAL A 16 9.94 4.55 -8.36
N ARG A 17 9.73 3.22 -8.35
CA ARG A 17 8.81 2.56 -9.27
C ARG A 17 8.21 1.30 -8.64
N ILE A 18 6.88 1.20 -8.67
CA ILE A 18 6.14 0.01 -8.27
C ILE A 18 5.74 -0.80 -9.51
N SER A 19 5.87 -2.13 -9.45
CA SER A 19 5.41 -3.06 -10.46
C SER A 19 4.83 -4.32 -9.81
N ALA A 20 3.68 -4.78 -10.27
CA ALA A 20 3.10 -6.03 -9.81
C ALA A 20 2.48 -6.80 -10.98
N PRO A 21 2.43 -8.14 -10.96
CA PRO A 21 1.76 -8.90 -12.00
C PRO A 21 0.26 -8.59 -12.01
N THR A 22 -0.24 -7.97 -13.08
CA THR A 22 -1.66 -7.55 -13.19
C THR A 22 -2.57 -8.64 -13.73
N ARG A 23 -2.02 -9.66 -14.41
CA ARG A 23 -2.77 -10.78 -15.01
C ARG A 23 -3.93 -10.33 -15.91
N GLY A 24 -3.71 -9.23 -16.65
CA GLY A 24 -4.70 -8.65 -17.56
C GLY A 24 -5.83 -7.88 -16.87
N ASN A 25 -5.67 -7.54 -15.58
CA ASN A 25 -6.55 -6.62 -14.88
C ASN A 25 -6.23 -5.17 -15.29
N ARG A 26 -6.96 -4.66 -16.31
CA ARG A 26 -6.78 -3.32 -16.86
C ARG A 26 -6.95 -2.19 -15.84
N ARG A 27 -7.81 -2.37 -14.83
CA ARG A 27 -8.02 -1.36 -13.77
C ARG A 27 -6.81 -1.28 -12.85
N LEU A 28 -6.26 -2.44 -12.48
CA LEU A 28 -5.02 -2.51 -11.70
C LEU A 28 -3.82 -1.95 -12.50
N GLU A 29 -3.74 -2.23 -13.80
CA GLU A 29 -2.72 -1.63 -14.69
C GLU A 29 -2.78 -0.10 -14.67
N ARG A 30 -3.99 0.46 -14.79
CA ARG A 30 -4.20 1.91 -14.76
C ARG A 30 -3.86 2.52 -13.40
N LEU A 31 -4.26 1.89 -12.29
CA LEU A 31 -3.89 2.36 -10.94
C LEU A 31 -2.37 2.39 -10.76
N LEU A 32 -1.67 1.30 -11.12
CA LEU A 32 -0.21 1.24 -11.00
C LEU A 32 0.47 2.26 -11.91
N ALA A 33 -0.06 2.51 -13.11
CA ALA A 33 0.46 3.53 -14.02
C ALA A 33 0.25 4.94 -13.44
N ALA A 34 -0.95 5.26 -12.94
CA ALA A 34 -1.27 6.55 -12.33
C ALA A 34 -0.36 6.84 -11.13
N VAL A 35 -0.20 5.87 -10.23
CA VAL A 35 0.68 5.98 -9.06
C VAL A 35 2.14 6.17 -9.44
N ASN A 36 2.64 5.45 -10.45
CA ASN A 36 4.02 5.62 -10.93
C ASN A 36 4.25 6.94 -11.67
N ALA A 37 3.21 7.58 -12.19
CA ALA A 37 3.31 8.89 -12.82
C ALA A 37 3.20 10.04 -11.80
N ASP A 38 2.81 9.75 -10.56
CA ASP A 38 2.50 10.76 -9.56
C ASP A 38 3.69 11.09 -8.64
N ASP A 39 4.26 12.28 -8.81
CA ASP A 39 5.39 12.74 -8.01
C ASP A 39 5.03 12.95 -6.52
N GLN A 40 3.78 13.30 -6.21
CA GLN A 40 3.34 13.52 -4.84
C GLN A 40 3.31 12.21 -4.06
N VAL A 41 2.77 11.14 -4.63
CA VAL A 41 2.76 9.81 -4.00
C VAL A 41 4.19 9.32 -3.75
N LYS A 42 5.09 9.48 -4.73
CA LYS A 42 6.51 9.11 -4.55
C LYS A 42 7.19 9.92 -3.46
N ALA A 43 6.91 11.22 -3.39
CA ALA A 43 7.43 12.09 -2.35
C ALA A 43 6.90 11.69 -0.96
N TRP A 44 5.64 11.29 -0.84
CA TRP A 44 5.07 10.78 0.41
C TRP A 44 5.78 9.52 0.88
N TRP A 45 5.98 8.54 0.00
CA TRP A 45 6.74 7.33 0.35
C TRP A 45 8.18 7.61 0.74
N HIS A 46 8.83 8.57 0.08
CA HIS A 46 10.16 9.02 0.48
C HIS A 46 10.16 9.66 1.88
N ALA A 47 9.24 10.59 2.14
CA ALA A 47 9.12 11.25 3.44
C ALA A 47 8.81 10.25 4.57
N GLN A 48 7.94 9.28 4.31
CA GLN A 48 7.65 8.18 5.22
C GLN A 48 8.93 7.38 5.55
N ALA A 49 9.76 7.09 4.55
CA ALA A 49 11.00 6.33 4.73
C ALA A 49 12.03 7.13 5.54
N VAL A 50 12.14 8.43 5.28
CA VAL A 50 12.99 9.35 6.05
C VAL A 50 12.55 9.38 7.51
N ASN A 51 11.25 9.44 7.80
CA ASN A 51 10.74 9.41 9.17
C ASN A 51 11.01 8.07 9.86
N ALA A 52 10.85 6.94 9.17
CA ALA A 52 11.25 5.63 9.70
C ALA A 52 12.75 5.59 10.03
N ALA A 53 13.61 6.14 9.17
CA ALA A 53 15.05 6.22 9.40
C ALA A 53 15.40 7.11 10.62
N ARG A 54 14.69 8.25 10.81
CA ARG A 54 14.83 9.11 12.00
C ARG A 54 14.53 8.37 13.32
N LEU A 55 13.68 7.35 13.26
CA LEU A 55 13.29 6.52 14.40
C LEU A 55 14.10 5.23 14.50
N HIS A 56 15.14 5.06 13.67
CA HIS A 56 15.94 3.83 13.57
C HIS A 56 15.08 2.57 13.32
N MET A 57 13.97 2.73 12.61
CA MET A 57 13.08 1.64 12.26
C MET A 57 13.59 0.87 11.04
N SER A 58 13.10 -0.36 10.90
CA SER A 58 13.20 -1.14 9.66
C SER A 58 12.62 -0.38 8.46
N ASP A 59 12.95 -0.83 7.26
CA ASP A 59 12.47 -0.25 6.01
C ASP A 59 10.96 -0.01 6.02
N HIS A 60 10.57 1.24 5.76
CA HIS A 60 9.20 1.64 5.42
C HIS A 60 9.24 2.47 4.12
N SER A 61 10.18 2.18 3.21
CA SER A 61 10.25 2.86 1.92
C SER A 61 9.25 2.31 0.90
N TRP A 62 9.33 2.82 -0.33
CA TRP A 62 8.61 2.26 -1.47
C TRP A 62 8.95 0.78 -1.73
N VAL A 63 10.10 0.28 -1.25
CA VAL A 63 10.48 -1.14 -1.35
C VAL A 63 9.59 -2.01 -0.46
N HIS A 64 9.35 -1.59 0.79
CA HIS A 64 8.36 -2.21 1.67
C HIS A 64 6.98 -2.23 1.00
N ILE A 65 6.51 -1.08 0.50
CA ILE A 65 5.21 -0.97 -0.19
C ILE A 65 5.10 -1.93 -1.39
N GLN A 66 6.15 -1.98 -2.24
CA GLN A 66 6.24 -2.90 -3.37
C GLN A 66 6.03 -4.36 -2.94
N VAL A 67 6.60 -4.74 -1.81
CA VAL A 67 6.51 -6.12 -1.31
C VAL A 67 5.11 -6.40 -0.78
N VAL A 68 4.52 -5.48 0.00
CA VAL A 68 3.16 -5.63 0.52
C VAL A 68 2.14 -5.76 -0.62
N VAL A 69 2.27 -4.95 -1.68
CA VAL A 69 1.43 -5.07 -2.90
C VAL A 69 1.55 -6.46 -3.52
N ASN A 70 2.78 -6.96 -3.70
CA ASN A 70 3.03 -8.26 -4.31
C ASN A 70 2.49 -9.42 -3.47
N ILE A 71 2.69 -9.37 -2.15
CA ILE A 71 2.18 -10.39 -1.23
C ILE A 71 0.65 -10.35 -1.19
N GLY A 72 0.05 -9.16 -1.05
CA GLY A 72 -1.39 -8.96 -0.99
C GLY A 72 -2.09 -9.54 -2.23
N LEU A 73 -1.64 -9.15 -3.43
CA LEU A 73 -2.20 -9.68 -4.68
C LEU A 73 -2.00 -11.20 -4.81
N ARG A 74 -0.86 -11.75 -4.37
CA ARG A 74 -0.61 -13.19 -4.41
C ARG A 74 -1.55 -13.95 -3.46
N LEU A 75 -1.73 -13.45 -2.24
CA LEU A 75 -2.63 -14.03 -1.23
C LEU A 75 -4.07 -13.99 -1.70
N ALA A 76 -4.54 -12.84 -2.17
CA ALA A 76 -5.88 -12.67 -2.74
C ALA A 76 -6.19 -13.74 -3.78
N ARG A 77 -5.32 -13.86 -4.77
CA ARG A 77 -5.49 -14.85 -5.85
C ARG A 77 -5.44 -16.29 -5.36
N LEU A 78 -4.69 -16.60 -4.30
CA LEU A 78 -4.67 -17.95 -3.72
C LEU A 78 -5.99 -18.26 -3.01
N LEU A 79 -6.51 -17.30 -2.25
CA LEU A 79 -7.76 -17.41 -1.50
C LEU A 79 -8.97 -17.50 -2.44
N PHE A 80 -9.05 -16.63 -3.45
CA PHE A 80 -10.16 -16.60 -4.41
C PHE A 80 -10.21 -17.90 -5.22
N ARG A 81 -9.06 -18.43 -5.66
CA ARG A 81 -8.99 -19.77 -6.28
C ARG A 81 -9.45 -20.92 -5.38
N ARG A 82 -9.51 -20.72 -4.07
CA ARG A 82 -9.99 -21.71 -3.08
C ARG A 82 -11.42 -21.42 -2.61
N GLY A 83 -12.13 -20.51 -3.29
CA GLY A 83 -13.54 -20.23 -3.02
C GLY A 83 -13.79 -19.21 -1.90
N VAL A 84 -12.76 -18.48 -1.46
CA VAL A 84 -12.97 -17.34 -0.56
C VAL A 84 -13.55 -16.18 -1.38
N THR A 85 -14.79 -15.79 -1.08
CA THR A 85 -15.45 -14.66 -1.73
C THR A 85 -14.92 -13.34 -1.17
N PRO A 86 -14.42 -12.41 -2.01
CA PRO A 86 -14.02 -11.07 -1.56
C PRO A 86 -15.22 -10.26 -1.05
N SER A 87 -15.01 -9.33 -0.11
CA SER A 87 -16.10 -8.52 0.45
C SER A 87 -16.73 -7.63 -0.61
N VAL A 88 -15.94 -7.06 -1.54
CA VAL A 88 -16.53 -6.26 -2.62
C VAL A 88 -17.44 -7.03 -3.56
N VAL A 89 -17.24 -8.35 -3.66
CA VAL A 89 -18.12 -9.23 -4.43
C VAL A 89 -19.39 -9.50 -3.63
N ALA A 90 -19.25 -9.86 -2.36
CA ALA A 90 -20.36 -10.23 -1.48
C ALA A 90 -21.30 -9.05 -1.19
N ASP A 91 -20.74 -7.88 -0.93
CA ASP A 91 -21.47 -6.74 -0.37
C ASP A 91 -21.90 -5.73 -1.45
N HIS A 92 -21.12 -5.62 -2.54
CA HIS A 92 -21.33 -4.60 -3.59
C HIS A 92 -21.56 -5.19 -4.99
N GLY A 93 -21.58 -6.52 -5.15
CA GLY A 93 -21.79 -7.17 -6.44
C GLY A 93 -20.68 -6.92 -7.46
N MET A 94 -19.49 -6.50 -7.02
CA MET A 94 -18.33 -6.25 -7.87
C MET A 94 -17.61 -7.57 -8.21
N SER A 95 -16.44 -7.49 -8.84
CA SER A 95 -15.66 -8.67 -9.24
C SER A 95 -14.43 -8.92 -8.37
N GLU A 96 -13.88 -10.14 -8.42
CA GLU A 96 -12.56 -10.43 -7.82
C GLU A 96 -11.44 -9.53 -8.35
N ARG A 97 -11.58 -9.05 -9.59
CA ARG A 97 -10.62 -8.09 -10.18
C ARG A 97 -10.72 -6.72 -9.52
N ASP A 98 -11.87 -6.34 -8.99
CA ASP A 98 -12.04 -5.11 -8.23
C ASP A 98 -11.46 -5.26 -6.82
N ALA A 99 -11.60 -6.44 -6.22
CA ALA A 99 -10.92 -6.77 -4.96
C ALA A 99 -9.39 -6.65 -5.09
N GLU A 100 -8.80 -7.08 -6.22
CA GLU A 100 -7.37 -6.85 -6.48
C GLU A 100 -6.99 -5.36 -6.49
N VAL A 101 -7.87 -4.47 -6.97
CA VAL A 101 -7.62 -3.03 -6.98
C VAL A 101 -7.71 -2.45 -5.58
N VAL A 102 -8.71 -2.85 -4.78
CA VAL A 102 -8.83 -2.46 -3.37
C VAL A 102 -7.58 -2.86 -2.59
N ILE A 103 -7.15 -4.12 -2.72
CA ILE A 103 -5.96 -4.64 -2.01
C ILE A 103 -4.70 -3.89 -2.43
N ALA A 104 -4.53 -3.63 -3.73
CA ALA A 104 -3.39 -2.87 -4.21
C ALA A 104 -3.42 -1.41 -3.71
N ALA A 105 -4.56 -0.73 -3.81
CA ALA A 105 -4.73 0.64 -3.34
C ALA A 105 -4.45 0.74 -1.82
N ALA A 106 -5.02 -0.14 -1.01
CA ALA A 106 -4.76 -0.19 0.41
C ALA A 106 -3.27 -0.42 0.70
N ALA A 107 -2.63 -1.41 0.08
CA ALA A 107 -1.21 -1.69 0.27
C ALA A 107 -0.30 -0.50 -0.14
N LEU A 108 -0.62 0.19 -1.23
CA LEU A 108 0.11 1.38 -1.70
C LEU A 108 0.07 2.55 -0.72
N PHE A 109 -1.00 2.64 0.08
CA PHE A 109 -1.27 3.78 0.93
C PHE A 109 -1.26 3.49 2.44
N HIS A 110 -1.20 2.23 2.87
CA HIS A 110 -1.43 1.87 4.28
C HIS A 110 -0.53 2.59 5.29
N CYS A 111 0.73 2.85 4.92
CA CYS A 111 1.69 3.54 5.77
C CYS A 111 1.90 5.03 5.48
N VAL A 112 1.23 5.66 4.50
CA VAL A 112 1.59 7.05 4.09
C VAL A 112 1.48 8.08 5.21
N GLY A 113 0.67 7.82 6.24
CA GLY A 113 0.60 8.62 7.46
C GLY A 113 1.92 8.69 8.25
N MET A 114 2.88 7.79 7.99
CA MET A 114 4.24 7.87 8.54
C MET A 114 4.96 9.14 8.12
N GLN A 115 4.53 9.80 7.04
CA GLN A 115 5.05 11.13 6.67
C GLN A 115 4.70 12.20 7.71
N VAL A 116 3.62 12.00 8.47
CA VAL A 116 3.15 12.90 9.52
C VAL A 116 3.79 12.51 10.85
N HIS A 117 3.58 11.28 11.30
CA HIS A 117 4.13 10.76 12.55
C HIS A 117 3.99 9.23 12.63
N ARG A 118 4.77 8.58 13.50
CA ARG A 118 4.71 7.13 13.73
C ARG A 118 3.49 6.68 14.50
N THR A 119 3.21 7.36 15.61
CA THR A 119 1.98 7.17 16.39
C THR A 119 0.79 7.51 15.50
N ASP A 120 -0.20 6.63 15.46
CA ASP A 120 -1.45 6.77 14.71
C ASP A 120 -1.30 6.92 13.19
N HIS A 121 -0.17 6.48 12.63
CA HIS A 121 0.09 6.59 11.20
C HIS A 121 -1.01 5.95 10.33
N GLU A 122 -1.67 4.89 10.81
CA GLU A 122 -2.79 4.24 10.13
C GLU A 122 -4.00 5.18 10.00
N ALA A 123 -4.28 5.98 11.04
CA ALA A 123 -5.36 6.97 11.02
C ALA A 123 -4.99 8.17 10.13
N TYR A 124 -3.74 8.62 10.16
CA TYR A 124 -3.27 9.70 9.29
C TYR A 124 -3.25 9.30 7.80
N SER A 125 -3.00 8.02 7.50
CA SER A 125 -3.13 7.51 6.13
C SER A 125 -4.54 7.71 5.58
N LEU A 126 -5.59 7.77 6.40
CA LEU A 126 -6.97 7.86 5.93
C LEU A 126 -7.27 9.14 5.16
N PHE A 127 -7.02 10.31 5.75
CA PHE A 127 -7.36 11.57 5.07
C PHE A 127 -6.41 11.87 3.91
N LEU A 128 -5.14 11.46 4.00
CA LEU A 128 -4.18 11.56 2.89
C LEU A 128 -4.64 10.72 1.69
N THR A 129 -5.13 9.51 1.97
CA THR A 129 -5.62 8.60 0.93
C THR A 129 -6.97 9.03 0.40
N ALA A 130 -7.89 9.50 1.25
CA ALA A 130 -9.21 9.97 0.82
C ALA A 130 -9.11 11.15 -0.15
N ASP A 131 -8.18 12.08 0.09
CA ASP A 131 -7.90 13.21 -0.81
C ASP A 131 -7.28 12.73 -2.14
N LYS A 132 -6.36 11.77 -2.09
CA LYS A 132 -5.54 11.39 -3.25
C LYS A 132 -6.14 10.30 -4.14
N LEU A 133 -6.66 9.23 -3.54
CA LEU A 133 -6.94 7.97 -4.24
C LEU A 133 -8.04 8.11 -5.29
N GLY A 134 -9.04 8.99 -5.06
CA GLY A 134 -10.09 9.26 -6.03
C GLY A 134 -9.56 9.71 -7.40
N SER A 135 -8.58 10.62 -7.40
CA SER A 135 -7.95 11.13 -8.64
C SER A 135 -7.14 10.04 -9.38
N LEU A 136 -6.46 9.16 -8.63
CA LEU A 136 -5.69 8.05 -9.19
C LEU A 136 -6.58 6.96 -9.81
N LEU A 137 -7.85 6.91 -9.40
CA LEU A 137 -8.85 5.94 -9.87
C LEU A 137 -9.79 6.48 -10.96
N GLU A 138 -9.68 7.74 -11.38
CA GLU A 138 -10.53 8.35 -12.42
C GLU A 138 -10.52 7.57 -13.73
N GLY A 139 -9.36 7.06 -14.14
CA GLY A 139 -9.24 6.22 -15.33
C GLY A 139 -9.70 4.76 -15.12
N CYS A 140 -9.98 4.35 -13.88
CA CYS A 140 -10.29 2.97 -13.50
C CYS A 140 -11.80 2.73 -13.33
N TYR A 141 -12.49 3.69 -12.71
CA TYR A 141 -13.89 3.59 -12.29
C TYR A 141 -14.64 4.92 -12.48
N GLY A 142 -15.93 4.82 -12.83
CA GLY A 142 -16.88 5.91 -12.63
C GLY A 142 -17.52 5.84 -11.24
N GLU A 143 -18.37 6.82 -10.92
CA GLU A 143 -19.25 6.69 -9.76
C GLU A 143 -20.45 5.79 -10.08
N PRO A 144 -20.93 4.97 -9.12
CA PRO A 144 -20.54 4.95 -7.69
C PRO A 144 -19.39 3.99 -7.34
N GLU A 145 -18.90 3.16 -8.27
CA GLU A 145 -17.90 2.13 -7.98
C GLU A 145 -16.58 2.71 -7.48
N ARG A 146 -16.19 3.90 -7.97
CA ARG A 146 -14.99 4.59 -7.50
C ARG A 146 -15.07 4.90 -6.01
N SER A 147 -16.21 5.41 -5.53
CA SER A 147 -16.43 5.68 -4.10
C SER A 147 -16.36 4.40 -3.26
N VAL A 148 -16.92 3.29 -3.75
CA VAL A 148 -16.84 1.99 -3.07
C VAL A 148 -15.39 1.52 -2.94
N VAL A 149 -14.61 1.55 -4.03
CA VAL A 149 -13.20 1.14 -4.01
C VAL A 149 -12.38 1.99 -3.04
N VAL A 150 -12.63 3.30 -3.00
CA VAL A 150 -11.96 4.20 -2.04
C VAL A 150 -12.35 3.83 -0.60
N ALA A 151 -13.63 3.65 -0.31
CA ALA A 151 -14.11 3.30 1.03
C ALA A 151 -13.52 1.97 1.53
N GLU A 152 -13.50 0.95 0.67
CA GLU A 152 -12.95 -0.38 0.98
C GLU A 152 -11.42 -0.34 1.16
N ALA A 153 -10.71 0.49 0.37
CA ALA A 153 -9.29 0.71 0.55
C ALA A 153 -8.99 1.41 1.88
N LEU A 154 -9.74 2.45 2.24
CA LEU A 154 -9.62 3.14 3.53
C LEU A 154 -9.91 2.21 4.71
N HIS A 155 -10.91 1.34 4.57
CA HIS A 155 -11.22 0.32 5.57
C HIS A 155 -10.06 -0.67 5.75
N ALA A 156 -9.49 -1.17 4.65
CA ALA A 156 -8.30 -2.01 4.70
C ALA A 156 -7.08 -1.31 5.32
N ILE A 157 -6.91 -0.01 5.06
CA ILE A 157 -5.87 0.81 5.68
C ILE A 157 -6.10 0.91 7.19
N ILE A 158 -7.27 1.26 7.70
CA ILE A 158 -7.42 1.34 9.17
C ILE A 158 -7.40 -0.06 9.83
N GLY A 159 -7.88 -1.08 9.11
CA GLY A 159 -7.98 -2.46 9.58
C GLY A 159 -6.64 -3.17 9.76
N HIS A 160 -5.54 -2.70 9.14
CA HIS A 160 -4.23 -3.35 9.29
C HIS A 160 -3.56 -3.09 10.65
N ARG A 161 -4.00 -2.06 11.39
CA ARG A 161 -3.45 -1.74 12.72
C ARG A 161 -3.66 -2.90 13.70
N ARG A 162 -2.86 -2.95 14.76
CA ARG A 162 -2.91 -4.03 15.78
C ARG A 162 -4.31 -4.25 16.36
N ALA A 163 -5.04 -3.17 16.66
CA ALA A 163 -6.42 -3.15 17.16
C ALA A 163 -7.43 -2.72 16.07
N GLY A 164 -7.21 -3.16 14.83
CA GLY A 164 -8.02 -2.76 13.67
C GLY A 164 -9.26 -3.59 13.41
N ASP A 165 -9.32 -4.83 13.94
CA ASP A 165 -10.40 -5.80 13.74
C ASP A 165 -10.99 -5.79 12.31
N PRO A 166 -10.17 -6.14 11.30
CA PRO A 166 -10.58 -6.07 9.91
C PRO A 166 -11.77 -7.01 9.66
N PHE A 167 -12.89 -6.44 9.22
CA PHE A 167 -14.12 -7.19 8.91
C PHE A 167 -14.35 -7.40 7.41
N THR A 168 -13.40 -7.03 6.55
CA THR A 168 -13.43 -7.38 5.13
C THR A 168 -12.29 -8.34 4.79
N VAL A 169 -12.49 -9.16 3.75
CA VAL A 169 -11.48 -10.11 3.29
C VAL A 169 -10.23 -9.37 2.81
N GLU A 170 -10.42 -8.27 2.10
CA GLU A 170 -9.39 -7.38 1.57
C GLU A 170 -8.54 -6.80 2.70
N ALA A 171 -9.18 -6.30 3.78
CA ALA A 171 -8.47 -5.79 4.96
C ALA A 171 -7.67 -6.89 5.67
N GLY A 172 -8.24 -8.09 5.80
CA GLY A 172 -7.53 -9.25 6.34
C GLY A 172 -6.30 -9.62 5.51
N ILE A 173 -6.41 -9.59 4.17
CA ILE A 173 -5.29 -9.86 3.26
C ILE A 173 -4.19 -8.81 3.43
N VAL A 174 -4.53 -7.52 3.46
CA VAL A 174 -3.54 -6.44 3.60
C VAL A 174 -2.81 -6.55 4.94
N ARG A 175 -3.53 -6.82 6.03
CA ARG A 175 -2.93 -7.04 7.36
C ARG A 175 -1.94 -8.20 7.37
N VAL A 176 -2.28 -9.33 6.75
CA VAL A 176 -1.36 -10.48 6.66
C VAL A 176 -0.19 -10.18 5.73
N ALA A 177 -0.41 -9.45 4.64
CA ALA A 177 0.64 -9.09 3.70
C ALA A 177 1.71 -8.18 4.33
N ASP A 178 1.30 -7.17 5.08
CA ASP A 178 2.17 -6.30 5.86
C ASP A 178 2.98 -7.11 6.91
N ALA A 179 2.29 -7.92 7.73
CA ALA A 179 2.94 -8.76 8.73
C ALA A 179 3.96 -9.75 8.15
N LEU A 180 3.71 -10.31 6.96
CA LEU A 180 4.63 -11.22 6.28
C LEU A 180 5.89 -10.52 5.77
N ASP A 181 5.80 -9.25 5.38
CA ASP A 181 6.98 -8.46 5.03
C ASP A 181 7.87 -8.26 6.27
N MET A 182 7.25 -7.88 7.39
CA MET A 182 7.93 -7.65 8.66
C MET A 182 8.57 -8.92 9.24
N ALA A 183 7.96 -10.09 9.02
CA ALA A 183 8.48 -11.38 9.48
C ALA A 183 9.69 -11.89 8.68
N ARG A 184 9.87 -11.47 7.41
CA ARG A 184 10.99 -11.90 6.55
C ARG A 184 12.34 -11.25 6.90
N GLY A 185 12.47 -10.60 8.05
CA GLY A 185 13.78 -10.23 8.60
C GLY A 185 14.49 -9.08 7.90
N ARG A 186 13.83 -8.34 6.99
CA ARG A 186 14.34 -7.03 6.54
C ARG A 186 14.36 -5.97 7.64
N SER A 187 13.79 -6.31 8.79
CA SER A 187 13.99 -5.65 10.08
C SER A 187 15.42 -5.74 10.64
N ARG A 188 16.35 -6.48 10.01
CA ARG A 188 17.74 -6.65 10.47
C ARG A 188 18.84 -6.12 9.52
N VAL A 189 18.50 -5.32 8.50
CA VAL A 189 19.52 -4.74 7.59
C VAL A 189 20.04 -3.37 8.08
N PRO A 190 20.38 -3.25 9.38
CA PRO A 190 21.60 -2.52 9.73
C PRO A 190 22.54 -3.30 10.68
N PHE A 191 22.48 -4.64 10.75
CA PHE A 191 23.38 -5.41 11.63
C PHE A 191 24.47 -6.23 10.92
N GLU A 192 24.50 -6.29 9.58
CA GLU A 192 25.53 -7.06 8.84
C GLU A 192 26.60 -6.19 8.15
N ALA A 193 26.57 -4.87 8.33
CA ALA A 193 27.70 -3.99 8.00
C ALA A 193 28.41 -3.62 9.32
N GLY A 194 29.44 -4.40 9.64
CA GLY A 194 30.10 -4.43 10.95
C GLY A 194 30.54 -3.07 11.50
N HIS A 195 30.27 -2.92 12.80
CA HIS A 195 31.19 -2.37 13.79
C HIS A 195 31.23 -3.35 14.96
#